data_AF-A0A402D2X9-F1
#
_entry.id   AF-A0A402D2X9-F1
#
_cell.length_a   1.000
_cell.length_b   1.000
_cell.length_c   1.000
_cell.angle_alpha   90.00
_cell.angle_beta   90.00
_cell.angle_gamma   90.00
#
_symmetry.space_group_name_H-M   'P 1'
#
loop_
_entity.id
_entity.type
_entity.pdbx_description
1 polymer ?
#
loop_
_entity_poly.entity_id
_entity_poly.type
_entity_poly.pdbx_seq_one_letter_code
_entity_poly.pdbx_strand_id
1 'polypeptide(L)'
;MISQWVKATCAAVTALLSLAGATAAYAVTDPSGDAAASEEAQTIVKNDAAGWMWYGMDPYENPGLPDGAAHAGGPGTYAMYTFQGSGVDVYGMRSMTVVADKRTHRTGKVKVSIDDQVQGTIDVSSTDTDFHYKIFSIKGLSGGNHVLQVSPVGGWAVIDSLAVTAGSDGGGGAAESAAANLVGKGHLVGYWPCDEGAGETLADKSGHGHNGTFQAGAAWSKEGKMGKGAVSFPQPGGVEIPEPVIDTSKSFTVMAWVKLNSLTSLNGGFQTFVSMDGADQSGFFLQTRDDTHRFGFTMHPYHADATTPLVVGQWYHIAGVYDAPTKTLAIFVNGNLEGTTKIPAPTRANGTTVIGRAKFLGNYTDFVAGSIDEVRMYDAALLPPDISAIYSAGG
;
A
#
# COMPACT_ATOMS: atom_id res chain seq x y z
N MET A 1 49.51 2.19 -30.58
CA MET A 1 48.77 1.23 -29.72
C MET A 1 47.90 1.95 -28.68
N ILE A 2 47.07 2.91 -29.09
CA ILE A 2 46.09 3.59 -28.20
C ILE A 2 44.69 3.69 -28.86
N SER A 3 44.52 3.33 -30.14
CA SER A 3 43.24 3.52 -30.86
C SER A 3 42.37 2.27 -31.02
N GLN A 4 42.75 1.11 -30.45
CA GLN A 4 41.93 -0.12 -30.49
C GLN A 4 41.24 -0.47 -29.16
N TRP A 5 41.61 0.19 -28.04
CA TRP A 5 40.99 -0.07 -26.74
C TRP A 5 39.79 0.84 -26.40
N VAL A 6 39.57 1.93 -27.14
CA VAL A 6 38.40 2.81 -26.96
C VAL A 6 37.18 2.32 -27.77
N LYS A 7 37.36 1.40 -28.72
CA LYS A 7 36.25 0.83 -29.52
C LYS A 7 35.60 -0.40 -28.89
N ALA A 8 36.20 -1.01 -27.86
CA ALA A 8 35.64 -2.18 -27.18
C ALA A 8 34.74 -1.80 -25.97
N THR A 9 34.89 -0.61 -25.41
CA THR A 9 34.10 -0.15 -24.26
C THR A 9 32.81 0.61 -24.63
N CYS A 10 32.62 1.01 -25.89
CA CYS A 10 31.34 1.55 -26.36
C CYS A 10 30.34 0.47 -26.85
N ALA A 11 30.80 -0.77 -27.08
CA ALA A 11 29.94 -1.89 -27.48
C ALA A 11 29.36 -2.67 -26.29
N ALA A 12 29.95 -2.53 -25.09
CA ALA A 12 29.46 -3.17 -23.86
C ALA A 12 28.54 -2.25 -23.01
N VAL A 13 28.45 -0.96 -23.34
CA VAL A 13 27.53 0.00 -22.68
C VAL A 13 26.26 0.24 -23.53
N THR A 14 26.16 -0.40 -24.70
CA THR A 14 24.98 -0.33 -25.59
C THR A 14 24.28 -1.70 -25.70
N ALA A 15 24.43 -2.58 -24.71
CA ALA A 15 23.82 -3.91 -24.66
C ALA A 15 23.27 -4.29 -23.27
N LEU A 16 22.98 -3.29 -22.42
CA LEU A 16 22.20 -3.45 -21.17
C LEU A 16 21.05 -2.43 -21.07
N LEU A 17 20.67 -1.85 -22.21
CA LEU A 17 19.42 -1.11 -22.42
C LEU A 17 18.70 -1.71 -23.65
N SER A 18 18.29 -2.99 -23.58
CA SER A 18 17.34 -3.56 -24.55
C SER A 18 16.70 -4.86 -24.06
N LEU A 19 16.36 -4.93 -22.77
CA LEU A 19 15.26 -5.77 -22.29
C LEU A 19 14.09 -4.86 -21.89
N ALA A 20 13.77 -3.90 -22.76
CA ALA A 20 12.36 -3.58 -22.98
C ALA A 20 11.76 -4.85 -23.60
N GLY A 21 11.29 -5.77 -22.74
CA GLY A 21 10.31 -6.74 -23.19
C GLY A 21 9.19 -5.93 -23.80
N ALA A 22 9.05 -6.00 -25.12
CA ALA A 22 7.82 -5.61 -25.76
C ALA A 22 6.77 -6.61 -25.26
N THR A 23 6.16 -6.31 -24.12
CA THR A 23 4.93 -6.97 -23.69
C THR A 23 3.82 -6.33 -24.48
N ALA A 24 3.25 -7.12 -25.37
CA ALA A 24 2.23 -6.69 -26.30
C ALA A 24 1.06 -6.02 -25.54
N ALA A 25 0.51 -4.95 -26.10
CA ALA A 25 -0.81 -4.48 -25.72
C ALA A 25 -1.78 -5.67 -25.85
N TYR A 26 -2.44 -6.04 -24.76
CA TYR A 26 -3.43 -7.10 -24.79
C TYR A 26 -4.64 -6.62 -25.61
N ALA A 27 -5.17 -7.49 -26.47
CA ALA A 27 -6.26 -7.16 -27.38
C ALA A 27 -7.53 -6.80 -26.57
N VAL A 28 -8.04 -5.58 -26.80
CA VAL A 28 -9.34 -5.13 -26.27
C VAL A 28 -10.43 -5.72 -27.17
N THR A 29 -11.25 -6.61 -26.64
CA THR A 29 -12.47 -7.06 -27.35
C THR A 29 -13.66 -6.20 -26.94
N ASP A 30 -14.27 -5.54 -27.92
CA ASP A 30 -15.60 -4.95 -27.79
C ASP A 30 -16.62 -6.08 -27.60
N PRO A 31 -17.34 -6.15 -26.46
CA PRO A 31 -18.27 -7.23 -26.19
C PRO A 31 -19.59 -7.12 -26.97
N SER A 32 -19.77 -6.14 -27.87
CA SER A 32 -21.01 -6.03 -28.65
C SER A 32 -21.18 -7.09 -29.76
N GLY A 33 -20.31 -8.12 -29.82
CA GLY A 33 -20.20 -8.96 -31.02
C GLY A 33 -20.11 -10.48 -30.89
N ASP A 34 -19.73 -11.08 -29.76
CA ASP A 34 -19.32 -12.49 -29.78
C ASP A 34 -20.18 -13.45 -28.93
N ALA A 35 -20.56 -14.53 -29.61
CA ALA A 35 -21.29 -15.69 -29.10
C ALA A 35 -20.54 -16.41 -27.97
N ALA A 36 -21.32 -17.03 -27.09
CA ALA A 36 -20.93 -17.78 -25.89
C ALA A 36 -19.59 -18.53 -26.02
N ALA A 37 -18.50 -17.89 -25.60
CA ALA A 37 -17.23 -18.52 -25.30
C ALA A 37 -17.29 -19.02 -23.85
N SER A 38 -16.80 -20.25 -23.62
CA SER A 38 -16.77 -20.95 -22.33
C SER A 38 -16.46 -19.99 -21.17
N GLU A 39 -17.37 -19.92 -20.20
CA GLU A 39 -17.20 -19.14 -18.98
C GLU A 39 -15.98 -19.66 -18.22
N GLU A 40 -14.83 -19.01 -18.42
CA GLU A 40 -13.72 -19.12 -17.48
C GLU A 40 -14.27 -18.74 -16.11
N ALA A 41 -13.93 -19.51 -15.07
CA ALA A 41 -14.43 -19.24 -13.72
C ALA A 41 -13.98 -17.83 -13.29
N GLN A 42 -14.93 -16.91 -13.26
CA GLN A 42 -14.71 -15.53 -12.85
C GLN A 42 -15.24 -15.30 -11.43
N THR A 43 -14.48 -14.57 -10.64
CA THR A 43 -14.92 -14.08 -9.33
C THR A 43 -15.40 -12.65 -9.47
N ILE A 44 -16.67 -12.40 -9.15
CA ILE A 44 -17.25 -11.05 -9.15
C ILE A 44 -16.87 -10.33 -7.87
N VAL A 45 -16.39 -9.10 -8.02
CA VAL A 45 -16.04 -8.19 -6.94
C VAL A 45 -16.91 -6.94 -7.09
N LYS A 46 -17.79 -6.74 -6.12
CA LYS A 46 -18.71 -5.59 -6.05
C LYS A 46 -17.98 -4.30 -5.71
N ASN A 47 -18.59 -3.15 -6.00
CA ASN A 47 -18.06 -1.81 -5.65
C ASN A 47 -17.86 -1.56 -4.15
N ASP A 48 -18.56 -2.32 -3.30
CA ASP A 48 -18.46 -2.26 -1.84
C ASP A 48 -17.58 -3.38 -1.26
N ALA A 49 -17.12 -4.30 -2.12
CA ALA A 49 -16.21 -5.35 -1.71
C ALA A 49 -14.92 -4.73 -1.17
N ALA A 50 -14.35 -5.38 -0.16
CA ALA A 50 -13.05 -4.99 0.34
C ALA A 50 -12.03 -4.99 -0.83
N GLY A 51 -11.01 -4.14 -0.75
CA GLY A 51 -9.94 -4.06 -1.75
C GLY A 51 -10.06 -2.96 -2.79
N TRP A 52 -11.25 -2.38 -2.94
CA TRP A 52 -11.38 -1.11 -3.65
C TRP A 52 -10.76 0.04 -2.86
N MET A 53 -10.06 0.91 -3.59
CA MET A 53 -9.63 2.23 -3.15
C MET A 53 -10.26 3.29 -4.06
N TRP A 54 -11.06 4.17 -3.48
CA TRP A 54 -11.75 5.24 -4.19
C TRP A 54 -11.12 6.58 -3.83
N TYR A 55 -10.50 7.26 -4.79
CA TYR A 55 -9.93 8.58 -4.60
C TYR A 55 -10.79 9.64 -5.28
N GLY A 56 -11.49 10.45 -4.47
CA GLY A 56 -12.32 11.56 -4.95
C GLY A 56 -13.56 11.15 -5.76
N MET A 57 -13.86 9.85 -5.88
CA MET A 57 -15.10 9.36 -6.48
C MET A 57 -16.20 9.32 -5.40
N ASP A 58 -17.37 9.88 -5.73
CA ASP A 58 -18.52 9.94 -4.84
C ASP A 58 -19.36 8.66 -4.92
N PRO A 59 -19.93 8.19 -3.79
CA PRO A 59 -20.94 7.14 -3.82
C PRO A 59 -22.11 7.52 -4.75
N TYR A 60 -22.55 6.57 -5.55
CA TYR A 60 -23.62 6.73 -6.53
C TYR A 60 -24.67 5.63 -6.32
N GLU A 61 -25.87 6.02 -5.91
CA GLU A 61 -26.98 5.09 -5.74
C GLU A 61 -27.90 5.17 -6.96
N ASN A 62 -28.14 4.02 -7.62
CA ASN A 62 -29.07 3.92 -8.73
C ASN A 62 -29.68 2.51 -8.79
N PRO A 63 -31.01 2.36 -8.67
CA PRO A 63 -31.69 1.07 -8.74
C PRO A 63 -31.52 0.30 -10.06
N GLY A 64 -31.06 0.95 -11.12
CA GLY A 64 -30.74 0.29 -12.40
C GLY A 64 -29.45 -0.54 -12.36
N LEU A 65 -28.56 -0.30 -11.38
CA LEU A 65 -27.35 -1.09 -11.18
C LEU A 65 -27.67 -2.42 -10.47
N PRO A 66 -26.91 -3.50 -10.73
CA PRO A 66 -27.20 -4.83 -10.16
C PRO A 66 -27.30 -4.85 -8.64
N ASP A 67 -26.44 -4.09 -7.96
CA ASP A 67 -26.41 -3.98 -6.50
C ASP A 67 -26.99 -2.65 -5.99
N GLY A 68 -27.57 -1.84 -6.88
CA GLY A 68 -28.18 -0.55 -6.54
C GLY A 68 -27.19 0.57 -6.18
N ALA A 69 -25.89 0.29 -6.13
CA ALA A 69 -24.85 1.22 -5.75
C ALA A 69 -23.60 1.09 -6.63
N ALA A 70 -22.85 2.17 -6.79
CA ALA A 70 -21.57 2.26 -7.48
C ALA A 70 -20.79 3.48 -6.96
N HIS A 71 -19.68 3.83 -7.60
CA HIS A 71 -18.99 5.11 -7.39
C HIS A 71 -18.85 5.87 -8.70
N ALA A 72 -19.05 7.19 -8.64
CA ALA A 72 -18.96 8.08 -9.78
C ALA A 72 -17.90 9.15 -9.56
N GLY A 73 -17.14 9.48 -10.59
CA GLY A 73 -16.09 10.48 -10.47
C GLY A 73 -15.71 11.10 -11.80
N GLY A 74 -15.18 12.32 -11.73
CA GLY A 74 -14.68 13.08 -12.87
C GLY A 74 -13.15 13.06 -13.02
N PRO A 75 -12.59 13.88 -13.92
CA PRO A 75 -11.14 13.98 -14.10
C PRO A 75 -10.41 14.32 -12.79
N GLY A 76 -9.32 13.62 -12.51
CA GLY A 76 -8.53 13.77 -11.27
C GLY A 76 -8.95 12.83 -10.13
N THR A 77 -10.00 12.02 -10.35
CA THR A 77 -10.42 10.93 -9.47
C THR A 77 -9.94 9.58 -10.01
N TYR A 78 -9.92 8.55 -9.18
CA TYR A 78 -9.65 7.19 -9.65
C TYR A 78 -10.16 6.11 -8.68
N ALA A 79 -10.30 4.90 -9.22
CA ALA A 79 -10.52 3.67 -8.49
C ALA A 79 -9.30 2.76 -8.66
N MET A 80 -8.88 2.08 -7.60
CA MET A 80 -7.85 1.04 -7.68
C MET A 80 -8.31 -0.26 -7.02
N TYR A 81 -7.86 -1.39 -7.57
CA TYR A 81 -8.13 -2.71 -7.03
C TYR A 81 -6.96 -3.67 -7.32
N THR A 82 -6.49 -4.38 -6.30
CA THR A 82 -5.45 -5.41 -6.46
C THR A 82 -6.10 -6.79 -6.58
N PHE A 83 -5.73 -7.57 -7.58
CA PHE A 83 -6.26 -8.91 -7.81
C PHE A 83 -5.17 -9.92 -8.17
N GLN A 84 -5.46 -11.20 -7.95
CA GLN A 84 -4.68 -12.31 -8.52
C GLN A 84 -5.52 -12.98 -9.59
N GLY A 85 -4.98 -13.08 -10.79
CA GLY A 85 -5.73 -13.67 -11.89
C GLY A 85 -5.03 -13.50 -13.23
N SER A 86 -5.49 -14.27 -14.20
CA SER A 86 -5.02 -14.18 -15.59
C SER A 86 -5.78 -13.12 -16.38
N GLY A 87 -6.79 -12.48 -15.79
CA GLY A 87 -7.57 -11.44 -16.46
C GLY A 87 -8.53 -10.71 -15.53
N VAL A 88 -9.03 -9.58 -16.00
CA VAL A 88 -10.04 -8.76 -15.31
C VAL A 88 -10.97 -8.08 -16.32
N ASP A 89 -12.26 -8.13 -16.03
CA ASP A 89 -13.29 -7.32 -16.68
C ASP A 89 -13.74 -6.21 -15.73
N VAL A 90 -13.91 -4.99 -16.23
CA VAL A 90 -14.38 -3.83 -15.45
C VAL A 90 -15.78 -3.45 -15.92
N TYR A 91 -16.71 -3.33 -14.99
CA TYR A 91 -18.11 -3.00 -15.25
C TYR A 91 -18.50 -1.64 -14.65
N GLY A 92 -19.43 -0.96 -15.32
CA GLY A 92 -19.93 0.33 -14.90
C GLY A 92 -21.18 0.75 -15.65
N MET A 93 -21.35 2.06 -15.86
CA MET A 93 -22.49 2.60 -16.60
C MET A 93 -22.04 3.28 -17.89
N ARG A 94 -22.80 3.09 -18.96
CA ARG A 94 -22.71 3.89 -20.18
C ARG A 94 -23.97 4.73 -20.31
N SER A 95 -23.84 6.04 -20.51
CA SER A 95 -24.97 6.98 -20.66
C SER A 95 -24.48 8.32 -21.20
N MET A 96 -25.36 9.29 -21.45
CA MET A 96 -24.97 10.66 -21.83
C MET A 96 -24.61 11.51 -20.61
N THR A 97 -25.25 11.21 -19.48
CA THR A 97 -25.11 11.95 -18.24
C THR A 97 -25.22 11.02 -17.04
N VAL A 98 -24.59 11.40 -15.94
CA VAL A 98 -24.76 10.77 -14.63
C VAL A 98 -25.17 11.85 -13.63
N VAL A 99 -26.03 11.50 -12.68
CA VAL A 99 -26.38 12.40 -11.56
C VAL A 99 -25.66 11.92 -10.30
N ALA A 100 -24.57 12.58 -9.94
CA ALA A 100 -23.76 12.25 -8.77
C ALA A 100 -23.54 13.51 -7.92
N ASP A 101 -23.36 13.34 -6.61
CA ASP A 101 -23.29 14.43 -5.62
C ASP A 101 -24.50 15.38 -5.58
N LYS A 102 -25.63 15.01 -6.22
CA LYS A 102 -26.82 15.87 -6.47
C LYS A 102 -26.63 16.87 -7.62
N ARG A 103 -25.65 16.66 -8.50
CA ARG A 103 -25.43 17.43 -9.73
C ARG A 103 -25.45 16.51 -10.96
N THR A 104 -25.88 17.04 -12.10
CA THR A 104 -25.80 16.33 -13.39
C THR A 104 -24.47 16.60 -14.06
N HIS A 105 -23.75 15.54 -14.38
CA HIS A 105 -22.45 15.57 -15.03
C HIS A 105 -22.52 14.89 -16.40
N ARG A 106 -21.74 15.38 -17.37
CA ARG A 106 -21.57 14.66 -18.64
C ARG A 106 -20.63 13.49 -18.44
N THR A 107 -21.03 12.33 -18.94
CA THR A 107 -20.15 11.17 -18.99
C THR A 107 -19.01 11.41 -19.97
N GLY A 108 -17.93 10.65 -19.82
CA GLY A 108 -16.72 10.88 -20.58
C GLY A 108 -15.93 9.63 -20.83
N LYS A 109 -14.61 9.79 -20.85
CA LYS A 109 -13.68 8.68 -21.09
C LYS A 109 -13.10 8.12 -19.81
N VAL A 110 -12.91 6.81 -19.79
CA VAL A 110 -12.28 6.04 -18.71
C VAL A 110 -10.98 5.46 -19.24
N LYS A 111 -9.87 5.77 -18.57
CA LYS A 111 -8.56 5.17 -18.79
C LYS A 111 -8.37 4.01 -17.82
N VAL A 112 -7.89 2.87 -18.30
CA VAL A 112 -7.57 1.71 -17.48
C VAL A 112 -6.08 1.41 -17.55
N SER A 113 -5.46 1.18 -16.39
CA SER A 113 -4.07 0.74 -16.24
C SER A 113 -4.01 -0.57 -15.47
N ILE A 114 -3.02 -1.40 -15.80
CA ILE A 114 -2.59 -2.56 -15.03
C ILE A 114 -1.11 -2.38 -14.69
N ASP A 115 -0.74 -2.52 -13.42
CA ASP A 115 0.65 -2.43 -12.94
C ASP A 115 1.35 -1.15 -13.44
N ASP A 116 0.69 -0.01 -13.24
CA ASP A 116 1.08 1.33 -13.68
C ASP A 116 1.23 1.52 -15.20
N GLN A 117 0.89 0.50 -16.00
CA GLN A 117 0.90 0.58 -17.45
C GLN A 117 -0.52 0.82 -17.99
N VAL A 118 -0.70 1.92 -18.71
CA VAL A 118 -1.96 2.25 -19.36
C VAL A 118 -2.26 1.22 -20.45
N GLN A 119 -3.40 0.56 -20.34
CA GLN A 119 -3.87 -0.46 -21.29
C GLN A 119 -4.76 0.15 -22.37
N GLY A 120 -5.46 1.24 -22.04
CA GLY A 120 -6.17 2.03 -23.03
C GLY A 120 -7.19 2.98 -22.42
N THR A 121 -8.08 3.50 -23.26
CA THR A 121 -9.10 4.46 -22.87
C THR A 121 -10.38 4.21 -23.65
N ILE A 122 -11.51 4.11 -22.96
CA ILE A 122 -12.83 3.85 -23.53
C ILE A 122 -13.77 5.02 -23.24
N ASP A 123 -14.58 5.39 -24.22
CA ASP A 123 -15.60 6.41 -24.07
C ASP A 123 -16.89 5.77 -23.54
N VAL A 124 -17.33 6.18 -22.36
CA VAL A 124 -18.57 5.68 -21.74
C VAL A 124 -19.77 6.60 -22.02
N SER A 125 -19.63 7.55 -22.95
CA SER A 125 -20.78 8.31 -23.46
C SER A 125 -21.65 7.46 -24.40
N SER A 126 -22.96 7.56 -24.24
CA SER A 126 -23.97 6.90 -25.09
C SER A 126 -25.28 7.68 -25.07
N THR A 127 -26.07 7.59 -26.13
CA THR A 127 -27.46 8.08 -26.13
C THR A 127 -28.40 7.16 -25.35
N ASP A 128 -28.05 5.87 -25.27
CA ASP A 128 -28.75 4.88 -24.46
C ASP A 128 -28.10 4.76 -23.08
N THR A 129 -28.84 4.28 -22.08
CA THR A 129 -28.32 4.05 -20.74
C THR A 129 -28.25 2.57 -20.46
N ASP A 130 -27.02 2.05 -20.39
CA ASP A 130 -26.73 0.67 -20.04
C ASP A 130 -26.13 0.62 -18.64
N PHE A 131 -26.81 -0.10 -17.76
CA PHE A 131 -26.30 -0.42 -16.44
C PHE A 131 -25.53 -1.74 -16.51
N HIS A 132 -24.43 -1.83 -15.75
CA HIS A 132 -23.53 -2.98 -15.79
C HIS A 132 -22.89 -3.24 -17.17
N TYR A 133 -22.51 -2.17 -17.85
CA TYR A 133 -21.78 -2.21 -19.11
C TYR A 133 -20.31 -2.61 -18.85
N LYS A 134 -19.80 -3.59 -19.59
CA LYS A 134 -18.38 -3.97 -19.55
C LYS A 134 -17.55 -2.89 -20.25
N ILE A 135 -16.85 -2.08 -19.47
CA ILE A 135 -16.02 -0.96 -19.92
C ILE A 135 -14.69 -1.48 -20.49
N PHE A 136 -14.11 -2.49 -19.86
CA PHE A 136 -12.80 -3.04 -20.23
C PHE A 136 -12.76 -4.55 -19.99
N SER A 137 -11.94 -5.24 -20.77
CA SER A 137 -11.55 -6.65 -20.57
C SER A 137 -10.06 -6.78 -20.83
N ILE A 138 -9.35 -7.42 -19.91
CA ILE A 138 -7.93 -7.72 -20.00
C ILE A 138 -7.75 -9.20 -19.71
N LYS A 139 -7.00 -9.91 -20.55
CA LYS A 139 -6.79 -11.36 -20.46
C LYS A 139 -5.33 -11.70 -20.71
N GLY A 140 -4.90 -12.89 -20.29
CA GLY A 140 -3.54 -13.38 -20.51
C GLY A 140 -2.48 -12.69 -19.66
N LEU A 141 -2.87 -12.12 -18.53
CA LEU A 141 -1.95 -11.64 -17.51
C LEU A 141 -1.13 -12.82 -16.96
N SER A 142 0.13 -12.54 -16.64
CA SER A 142 1.01 -13.53 -16.00
C SER A 142 0.47 -13.95 -14.65
N GLY A 143 0.76 -15.17 -14.19
CA GLY A 143 0.42 -15.55 -12.81
C GLY A 143 1.09 -14.60 -11.80
N GLY A 144 0.32 -14.02 -10.89
CA GLY A 144 0.81 -13.06 -9.89
C GLY A 144 -0.25 -12.06 -9.43
N ASN A 145 0.18 -11.09 -8.62
CA ASN A 145 -0.66 -9.97 -8.19
C ASN A 145 -0.60 -8.87 -9.26
N HIS A 146 -1.76 -8.33 -9.61
CA HIS A 146 -1.93 -7.21 -10.52
C HIS A 146 -2.68 -6.07 -9.84
N VAL A 147 -2.28 -4.83 -10.14
CA VAL A 147 -2.98 -3.63 -9.68
C VAL A 147 -3.75 -3.03 -10.86
N LEU A 148 -5.08 -3.06 -10.77
CA LEU A 148 -5.98 -2.33 -11.63
C LEU A 148 -6.11 -0.89 -11.15
N GLN A 149 -5.98 0.07 -12.06
CA GLN A 149 -6.39 1.45 -11.84
C GLN A 149 -7.36 1.90 -12.95
N VAL A 150 -8.48 2.49 -12.53
CA VAL A 150 -9.51 3.04 -13.42
C VAL A 150 -9.62 4.54 -13.16
N SER A 151 -9.42 5.36 -14.19
CA SER A 151 -9.34 6.82 -14.05
C SER A 151 -10.20 7.53 -15.11
N PRO A 152 -11.23 8.29 -14.70
CA PRO A 152 -11.93 9.18 -15.62
C PRO A 152 -10.99 10.28 -16.13
N VAL A 153 -10.98 10.53 -17.45
CA VAL A 153 -10.07 11.51 -18.10
C VAL A 153 -10.78 12.51 -19.00
N GLY A 154 -12.06 12.31 -19.32
CA GLY A 154 -12.78 13.10 -20.34
C GLY A 154 -14.23 13.44 -20.00
N GLY A 155 -14.54 13.57 -18.71
CA GLY A 155 -15.91 13.66 -18.18
C GLY A 155 -16.07 12.70 -17.00
N TRP A 156 -17.29 12.49 -16.53
CA TRP A 156 -17.56 11.58 -15.43
C TRP A 156 -17.72 10.13 -15.88
N ALA A 157 -17.48 9.20 -14.98
CA ALA A 157 -17.78 7.79 -15.19
C ALA A 157 -18.31 7.16 -13.91
N VAL A 158 -19.03 6.04 -14.07
CA VAL A 158 -19.55 5.21 -12.96
C VAL A 158 -18.86 3.86 -13.03
N ILE A 159 -18.30 3.42 -11.91
CA ILE A 159 -17.66 2.11 -11.76
C ILE A 159 -18.46 1.30 -10.74
N ASP A 160 -18.91 0.11 -11.16
CA ASP A 160 -19.88 -0.73 -10.46
C ASP A 160 -19.24 -2.00 -9.90
N SER A 161 -18.50 -2.74 -10.70
CA SER A 161 -17.91 -4.00 -10.27
C SER A 161 -16.78 -4.44 -11.20
N LEU A 162 -16.08 -5.50 -10.81
CA LEU A 162 -15.13 -6.19 -11.67
C LEU A 162 -15.34 -7.70 -11.62
N ALA A 163 -14.85 -8.40 -12.64
CA ALA A 163 -14.81 -9.85 -12.68
C ALA A 163 -13.38 -10.32 -12.93
N VAL A 164 -12.80 -11.09 -11.99
CA VAL A 164 -11.43 -11.59 -12.08
C VAL A 164 -11.42 -13.01 -12.64
N THR A 165 -10.66 -13.24 -13.70
CA THR A 165 -10.43 -14.58 -14.27
C THR A 165 -9.32 -15.29 -13.50
N ALA A 166 -9.59 -16.51 -13.00
CA ALA A 166 -8.59 -17.33 -12.31
C ALA A 166 -7.39 -17.71 -13.23
N GLY A 167 -6.21 -17.92 -12.64
CA GLY A 167 -5.05 -18.46 -13.35
C GLY A 167 -5.15 -19.97 -13.57
N SER A 168 -4.71 -20.45 -14.74
CA SER A 168 -4.63 -21.89 -15.02
C SER A 168 -3.31 -22.46 -14.52
N ASP A 169 -3.22 -22.84 -13.25
CA ASP A 169 -2.08 -23.57 -12.72
C ASP A 169 -2.42 -25.07 -12.68
N GLY A 170 -1.71 -25.86 -13.49
CA GLY A 170 -1.84 -27.30 -13.51
C GLY A 170 -1.38 -27.93 -12.19
N GLY A 171 -2.29 -28.62 -11.51
CA GLY A 171 -1.98 -29.42 -10.33
C GLY A 171 -3.15 -29.53 -9.38
N GLY A 172 -4.01 -30.53 -9.60
CA GLY A 172 -5.13 -30.84 -8.71
C GLY A 172 -4.65 -31.18 -7.30
N GLY A 173 -5.15 -30.42 -6.34
CA GLY A 173 -5.15 -30.69 -4.91
C GLY A 173 -6.27 -29.86 -4.32
N ALA A 174 -7.16 -30.50 -3.56
CA ALA A 174 -8.38 -29.93 -3.02
C ALA A 174 -8.20 -28.48 -2.60
N ALA A 175 -8.99 -27.60 -3.22
CA ALA A 175 -9.11 -26.20 -2.90
C ALA A 175 -9.32 -26.05 -1.38
N GLU A 176 -8.23 -25.77 -0.68
CA GLU A 176 -8.29 -25.04 0.57
C GLU A 176 -8.95 -23.72 0.24
N SER A 177 -10.24 -23.69 0.56
CA SER A 177 -11.08 -22.52 0.66
C SER A 177 -10.52 -21.56 1.71
N ALA A 178 -9.40 -20.92 1.38
CA ALA A 178 -8.91 -19.76 2.08
C ALA A 178 -8.56 -18.73 1.00
N ALA A 179 -9.61 -18.04 0.55
CA ALA A 179 -9.49 -16.74 -0.07
C ALA A 179 -8.44 -15.96 0.73
N ALA A 180 -7.37 -15.56 0.04
CA ALA A 180 -6.52 -14.47 0.45
C ALA A 180 -7.43 -13.25 0.64
N ASN A 181 -7.97 -13.16 1.87
CA ASN A 181 -8.53 -11.94 2.41
C ASN A 181 -7.54 -10.84 2.10
N LEU A 182 -8.05 -9.74 1.58
CA LEU A 182 -7.33 -8.50 1.44
C LEU A 182 -6.66 -8.15 2.75
N VAL A 183 -5.35 -8.42 2.80
CA VAL A 183 -4.59 -8.27 4.03
C VAL A 183 -4.52 -6.78 4.43
N GLY A 184 -4.76 -5.86 3.49
CA GLY A 184 -4.75 -4.41 3.73
C GLY A 184 -5.94 -3.81 4.51
N LYS A 185 -7.07 -4.50 4.72
CA LYS A 185 -8.20 -3.94 5.53
C LYS A 185 -8.72 -4.91 6.60
N GLY A 186 -8.80 -6.21 6.32
CA GLY A 186 -9.23 -7.19 7.32
C GLY A 186 -8.23 -7.39 8.46
N HIS A 187 -6.96 -7.07 8.20
CA HIS A 187 -5.86 -7.19 9.15
C HIS A 187 -5.34 -5.84 9.63
N LEU A 188 -5.94 -4.72 9.18
CA LEU A 188 -5.55 -3.39 9.66
C LEU A 188 -6.04 -3.21 11.10
N VAL A 189 -5.12 -3.26 12.04
CA VAL A 189 -5.43 -3.17 13.48
C VAL A 189 -5.05 -1.82 14.08
N GLY A 190 -4.28 -0.99 13.39
CA GLY A 190 -4.01 0.37 13.84
C GLY A 190 -3.67 1.28 12.66
N TYR A 191 -4.26 2.48 12.62
CA TYR A 191 -3.96 3.49 11.61
C TYR A 191 -3.98 4.90 12.21
N TRP A 192 -2.85 5.58 12.19
CA TRP A 192 -2.69 6.95 12.66
C TRP A 192 -2.21 7.85 11.50
N PRO A 193 -3.12 8.63 10.88
CA PRO A 193 -2.77 9.55 9.80
C PRO A 193 -2.01 10.80 10.24
N CYS A 194 -1.86 11.04 11.55
CA CYS A 194 -1.10 12.18 12.09
C CYS A 194 -1.61 13.58 11.66
N ASP A 195 -2.93 13.72 11.51
CA ASP A 195 -3.58 14.85 10.85
C ASP A 195 -4.36 15.80 11.78
N GLU A 196 -4.42 15.51 13.09
CA GLU A 196 -5.23 16.27 14.04
C GLU A 196 -4.72 17.71 14.22
N GLY A 197 -3.39 17.89 14.22
CA GLY A 197 -2.73 19.19 14.21
C GLY A 197 -2.85 20.03 15.49
N ALA A 198 -3.55 19.55 16.52
CA ALA A 198 -3.68 20.18 17.83
C ALA A 198 -4.09 19.18 18.92
N GLY A 199 -3.91 19.56 20.18
CA GLY A 199 -4.18 18.71 21.34
C GLY A 199 -3.09 17.65 21.55
N GLU A 200 -3.37 16.67 22.40
CA GLU A 200 -2.41 15.63 22.79
C GLU A 200 -2.85 14.22 22.33
N THR A 201 -3.94 14.11 21.57
CA THR A 201 -4.48 12.83 21.12
C THR A 201 -4.16 12.58 19.65
N LEU A 202 -3.55 11.43 19.36
CA LEU A 202 -3.37 10.88 18.02
C LEU A 202 -4.47 9.84 17.78
N ALA A 203 -5.44 10.12 16.91
CA ALA A 203 -6.60 9.25 16.78
C ALA A 203 -6.32 8.03 15.89
N ASP A 204 -6.76 6.86 16.34
CA ASP A 204 -6.79 5.66 15.51
C ASP A 204 -7.98 5.71 14.54
N LYS A 205 -7.71 5.54 13.26
CA LYS A 205 -8.69 5.51 12.16
C LYS A 205 -8.92 4.11 11.61
N SER A 206 -8.32 3.07 12.20
CA SER A 206 -8.59 1.67 11.82
C SER A 206 -9.98 1.18 12.25
N GLY A 207 -10.57 1.85 13.26
CA GLY A 207 -11.84 1.45 13.87
C GLY A 207 -11.70 0.64 15.16
N HIS A 208 -10.48 0.38 15.64
CA HIS A 208 -10.22 -0.41 16.86
C HIS A 208 -10.08 0.45 18.12
N GLY A 209 -9.90 1.76 17.98
CA GLY A 209 -9.92 2.70 19.09
C GLY A 209 -8.58 2.82 19.82
N HIS A 210 -7.49 2.41 19.20
CA HIS A 210 -6.13 2.46 19.76
C HIS A 210 -5.53 3.87 19.70
N ASN A 211 -6.20 4.83 20.34
CA ASN A 211 -5.75 6.23 20.34
C ASN A 211 -4.42 6.39 21.09
N GLY A 212 -3.50 7.15 20.50
CA GLY A 212 -2.24 7.52 21.12
C GLY A 212 -2.34 8.82 21.90
N THR A 213 -1.49 8.96 22.92
CA THR A 213 -1.33 10.21 23.68
C THR A 213 0.10 10.71 23.57
N PHE A 214 0.25 12.00 23.28
CA PHE A 214 1.55 12.67 23.21
C PHE A 214 2.21 12.71 24.59
N GLN A 215 3.47 12.30 24.64
CA GLN A 215 4.35 12.51 25.79
C GLN A 215 5.19 13.77 25.56
N ALA A 216 5.83 14.24 26.63
CA ALA A 216 6.75 15.38 26.56
C ALA A 216 7.78 15.16 25.43
N GLY A 217 7.98 16.18 24.59
CA GLY A 217 8.93 16.18 23.48
C GLY A 217 8.34 15.83 22.11
N ALA A 218 7.15 15.23 22.03
CA ALA A 218 6.39 15.10 20.79
C ALA A 218 5.56 16.37 20.52
N ALA A 219 5.41 16.76 19.25
CA ALA A 219 4.66 17.95 18.84
C ALA A 219 4.04 17.78 17.44
N TRP A 220 2.90 18.42 17.20
CA TRP A 220 2.32 18.49 15.86
C TRP A 220 3.20 19.31 14.91
N SER A 221 3.34 18.82 13.68
CA SER A 221 3.92 19.53 12.55
C SER A 221 2.85 19.83 11.50
N LYS A 222 2.97 20.99 10.83
CA LYS A 222 2.16 21.34 9.66
C LYS A 222 2.76 20.82 8.35
N GLU A 223 3.97 20.28 8.40
CA GLU A 223 4.65 19.65 7.28
C GLU A 223 4.46 18.14 7.35
N GLY A 224 3.34 17.67 6.80
CA GLY A 224 3.05 16.25 6.58
C GLY A 224 3.64 15.73 5.28
N LYS A 225 3.74 14.40 5.16
CA LYS A 225 3.96 13.74 3.86
C LYS A 225 2.64 13.60 3.11
N MET A 226 1.57 13.33 3.86
CA MET A 226 0.19 13.29 3.43
C MET A 226 -0.64 14.25 4.29
N GLY A 227 -1.91 14.43 3.92
CA GLY A 227 -2.85 15.12 4.77
C GLY A 227 -2.48 16.57 5.13
N LYS A 228 -2.78 16.93 6.38
CA LYS A 228 -2.66 18.27 6.96
C LYS A 228 -1.48 18.40 7.92
N GLY A 229 -0.84 17.31 8.33
CA GLY A 229 0.22 17.35 9.32
C GLY A 229 1.04 16.08 9.46
N ALA A 230 1.88 16.07 10.48
CA ALA A 230 2.66 14.92 10.93
C ALA A 230 2.91 15.05 12.44
N VAL A 231 3.41 13.98 13.06
CA VAL A 231 4.01 14.05 14.39
C VAL A 231 5.49 14.36 14.25
N SER A 232 5.99 15.36 14.97
CA SER A 232 7.40 15.74 15.01
C SER A 232 7.99 15.58 16.40
N PHE A 233 9.30 15.36 16.45
CA PHE A 233 10.04 15.09 17.67
C PHE A 233 11.20 16.09 17.80
N PRO A 234 10.93 17.34 18.22
CA PRO A 234 11.98 18.35 18.44
C PRO A 234 12.81 18.08 19.70
N GLN A 235 12.32 17.29 20.65
CA GLN A 235 12.98 16.90 21.90
C GLN A 235 12.70 15.42 22.19
N PRO A 236 13.51 14.74 23.04
CA PRO A 236 13.25 13.36 23.43
C PRO A 236 11.82 13.17 23.94
N GLY A 237 11.06 12.30 23.29
CA GLY A 237 9.63 12.08 23.55
C GLY A 237 9.05 10.96 22.70
N GLY A 238 7.73 10.81 22.74
CA GLY A 238 7.01 9.77 22.01
C GLY A 238 5.51 10.02 22.00
N VAL A 239 4.79 9.27 21.19
CA VAL A 239 3.34 9.07 21.33
C VAL A 239 3.12 7.65 21.83
N GLU A 240 2.32 7.50 22.87
CA GLU A 240 2.09 6.22 23.53
C GLU A 240 0.64 5.76 23.33
N ILE A 241 0.51 4.52 22.84
CA ILE A 241 -0.73 3.75 22.81
C ILE A 241 -0.62 2.73 23.95
N PRO A 242 -1.40 2.86 25.05
CA PRO A 242 -1.16 2.16 26.33
C PRO A 242 -1.59 0.68 26.32
N GLU A 243 -1.36 -0.02 25.22
CA GLU A 243 -1.68 -1.43 25.00
C GLU A 243 -0.84 -2.00 23.85
N PRO A 244 -0.69 -3.34 23.76
CA PRO A 244 -0.08 -3.99 22.61
C PRO A 244 -1.08 -4.06 21.45
N VAL A 245 -0.85 -3.30 20.38
CA VAL A 245 -1.72 -3.28 19.20
C VAL A 245 -1.64 -4.58 18.38
N ILE A 246 -0.52 -5.30 18.48
CA ILE A 246 -0.26 -6.56 17.76
C ILE A 246 0.33 -7.65 18.67
N ASP A 247 0.26 -8.90 18.21
CA ASP A 247 0.98 -10.03 18.82
C ASP A 247 2.31 -10.27 18.08
N THR A 248 3.43 -9.84 18.67
CA THR A 248 4.75 -9.97 18.03
C THR A 248 5.27 -11.41 17.93
N SER A 249 4.56 -12.40 18.49
CA SER A 249 4.87 -13.82 18.27
C SER A 249 4.19 -14.41 17.03
N LYS A 250 3.27 -13.66 16.40
CA LYS A 250 2.56 -14.02 15.16
C LYS A 250 3.07 -13.17 14.00
N SER A 251 2.55 -13.44 12.80
CA SER A 251 2.86 -12.59 11.64
C SER A 251 2.29 -11.19 11.83
N PHE A 252 3.05 -10.16 11.45
CA PHE A 252 2.58 -8.77 11.52
C PHE A 252 3.35 -7.88 10.54
N THR A 253 2.78 -6.71 10.25
CA THR A 253 3.43 -5.66 9.46
C THR A 253 3.26 -4.31 10.16
N VAL A 254 4.33 -3.52 10.18
CA VAL A 254 4.32 -2.14 10.67
C VAL A 254 4.91 -1.23 9.61
N MET A 255 4.30 -0.08 9.36
CA MET A 255 4.80 0.88 8.38
C MET A 255 4.52 2.32 8.77
N ALA A 256 5.32 3.23 8.22
CA ALA A 256 5.18 4.65 8.42
C ALA A 256 5.89 5.43 7.30
N TRP A 257 5.45 6.66 7.07
CA TRP A 257 6.29 7.66 6.43
C TRP A 257 7.17 8.32 7.48
N VAL A 258 8.46 8.49 7.16
CA VAL A 258 9.45 9.06 8.07
C VAL A 258 10.32 10.09 7.36
N LYS A 259 10.62 11.19 8.05
CA LYS A 259 11.55 12.24 7.61
C LYS A 259 12.52 12.54 8.74
N LEU A 260 13.81 12.33 8.49
CA LEU A 260 14.87 12.61 9.45
C LEU A 260 15.25 14.09 9.39
N ASN A 261 15.37 14.75 10.53
CA ASN A 261 15.96 16.09 10.64
C ASN A 261 17.46 16.01 11.00
N SER A 262 17.90 14.87 11.52
CA SER A 262 19.29 14.56 11.85
C SER A 262 19.54 13.06 11.67
N LEU A 263 20.75 12.69 11.23
CA LEU A 263 21.17 11.28 11.22
C LEU A 263 21.57 10.79 12.62
N THR A 264 21.88 11.70 13.53
CA THR A 264 22.15 11.40 14.94
C THR A 264 20.88 11.55 15.76
N SER A 265 20.57 10.51 16.55
CA SER A 265 19.48 10.48 17.52
C SER A 265 19.58 11.59 18.58
N LEU A 266 18.45 11.98 19.19
CA LEU A 266 18.41 13.00 20.25
C LEU A 266 19.12 12.59 21.55
N ASN A 267 19.40 11.29 21.73
CA ASN A 267 20.25 10.77 22.81
C ASN A 267 21.51 10.04 22.30
N GLY A 268 21.85 10.19 21.02
CA GLY A 268 22.91 9.44 20.35
C GLY A 268 22.49 8.00 20.00
N GLY A 269 23.05 7.45 18.93
CA GLY A 269 22.77 6.07 18.50
C GLY A 269 21.56 5.92 17.56
N PHE A 270 20.81 4.85 17.78
CA PHE A 270 19.67 4.41 16.96
C PHE A 270 18.51 5.41 17.04
N GLN A 271 17.61 5.42 16.05
CA GLN A 271 16.35 6.19 16.09
C GLN A 271 15.19 5.29 15.69
N THR A 272 14.22 5.07 16.59
CA THR A 272 13.12 4.14 16.38
C THR A 272 11.80 4.87 16.16
N PHE A 273 11.25 4.70 14.95
CA PHE A 273 10.02 5.35 14.52
C PHE A 273 8.78 4.70 15.11
N VAL A 274 8.73 3.37 15.10
CA VAL A 274 7.64 2.60 15.69
C VAL A 274 8.22 1.41 16.44
N SER A 275 7.73 1.18 17.66
CA SER A 275 8.11 0.04 18.49
C SER A 275 6.94 -0.43 19.35
N MET A 276 7.14 -1.54 20.06
CA MET A 276 6.23 -1.98 21.11
C MET A 276 7.05 -2.46 22.30
N ASP A 277 6.83 -1.83 23.45
CA ASP A 277 7.61 -2.06 24.66
C ASP A 277 7.41 -3.50 25.17
N GLY A 278 8.50 -4.12 25.60
CA GLY A 278 8.50 -5.32 26.42
C GLY A 278 8.94 -5.02 27.86
N ALA A 279 9.25 -6.09 28.61
CA ALA A 279 9.73 -5.96 29.99
C ALA A 279 11.01 -5.12 30.05
N ASP A 280 12.06 -5.55 29.34
CA ASP A 280 13.37 -4.88 29.33
C ASP A 280 13.73 -4.25 27.98
N GLN A 281 13.13 -4.71 26.88
CA GLN A 281 13.40 -4.22 25.54
C GLN A 281 12.13 -4.23 24.69
N SER A 282 12.07 -3.42 23.64
CA SER A 282 10.98 -3.48 22.66
C SER A 282 10.95 -4.86 21.97
N GLY A 283 9.74 -5.33 21.64
CA GLY A 283 9.53 -6.56 20.85
C GLY A 283 10.00 -6.42 19.41
N PHE A 284 9.92 -5.22 18.85
CA PHE A 284 10.50 -4.85 17.56
C PHE A 284 10.91 -3.38 17.53
N PHE A 285 11.73 -3.02 16.54
CA PHE A 285 12.18 -1.67 16.25
C PHE A 285 12.13 -1.45 14.74
N LEU A 286 11.26 -0.54 14.28
CA LEU A 286 11.32 0.01 12.91
C LEU A 286 12.13 1.30 12.98
N GLN A 287 13.37 1.28 12.50
CA GLN A 287 14.38 2.24 12.96
C GLN A 287 15.40 2.64 11.89
N THR A 288 16.17 3.70 12.15
CA THR A 288 17.53 3.84 11.62
C THR A 288 18.52 3.29 12.62
N ARG A 289 19.47 2.51 12.13
CA ARG A 289 20.49 1.87 12.95
C ARG A 289 21.78 2.68 13.02
N ASP A 290 22.39 2.70 14.21
CA ASP A 290 23.67 3.40 14.43
C ASP A 290 24.87 2.63 13.88
N ASP A 291 24.82 1.30 13.90
CA ASP A 291 25.95 0.46 13.49
C ASP A 291 26.05 0.28 11.98
N THR A 292 24.92 0.17 11.28
CA THR A 292 24.87 -0.01 9.82
C THR A 292 24.58 1.29 9.06
N HIS A 293 24.18 2.35 9.75
CA HIS A 293 23.74 3.64 9.17
C HIS A 293 22.65 3.48 8.10
N ARG A 294 21.73 2.54 8.31
CA ARG A 294 20.65 2.17 7.38
C ARG A 294 19.31 2.17 8.09
N PHE A 295 18.23 2.23 7.30
CA PHE A 295 16.94 1.78 7.81
C PHE A 295 17.02 0.29 8.13
N GLY A 296 16.39 -0.13 9.22
CA GLY A 296 16.36 -1.52 9.62
C GLY A 296 15.10 -1.87 10.37
N PHE A 297 14.69 -3.13 10.22
CA PHE A 297 13.63 -3.74 11.02
C PHE A 297 14.26 -4.79 11.92
N THR A 298 14.18 -4.57 13.23
CA THR A 298 14.93 -5.32 14.23
C THR A 298 13.99 -6.02 15.20
N MET A 299 14.26 -7.30 15.45
CA MET A 299 13.78 -8.04 16.63
C MET A 299 15.03 -8.60 17.31
N HIS A 300 15.49 -7.90 18.36
CA HIS A 300 16.83 -8.09 18.92
C HIS A 300 17.11 -9.57 19.28
N PRO A 301 18.29 -10.12 18.91
CA PRO A 301 19.44 -9.45 18.26
C PRO A 301 19.40 -9.40 16.72
N TYR A 302 18.35 -9.92 16.09
CA TYR A 302 18.26 -10.06 14.64
C TYR A 302 17.69 -8.82 13.97
N HIS A 303 18.09 -8.58 12.73
CA HIS A 303 17.66 -7.42 11.96
C HIS A 303 17.75 -7.68 10.47
N ALA A 304 16.88 -7.00 9.71
CA ALA A 304 17.01 -6.83 8.27
C ALA A 304 17.35 -5.36 7.98
N ASP A 305 18.39 -5.13 7.18
CA ASP A 305 18.85 -3.79 6.80
C ASP A 305 18.46 -3.45 5.36
N ALA A 306 18.08 -2.19 5.16
CA ALA A 306 17.82 -1.63 3.84
C ALA A 306 19.12 -1.16 3.17
N THR A 307 19.11 -1.11 1.84
CA THR A 307 20.25 -0.64 1.04
C THR A 307 20.21 0.86 0.76
N THR A 308 19.01 1.46 0.79
CA THR A 308 18.75 2.88 0.49
C THR A 308 19.53 3.80 1.43
N PRO A 309 20.33 4.74 0.90
CA PRO A 309 21.04 5.75 1.70
C PRO A 309 20.09 6.70 2.42
N LEU A 310 20.45 7.06 3.65
CA LEU A 310 19.70 8.02 4.46
C LEU A 310 20.04 9.46 4.06
N VAL A 311 19.00 10.24 3.73
CA VAL A 311 19.13 11.68 3.42
C VAL A 311 18.25 12.48 4.37
N VAL A 312 18.86 13.46 5.06
CA VAL A 312 18.14 14.37 5.95
C VAL A 312 17.17 15.24 5.15
N GLY A 313 15.97 15.45 5.70
CA GLY A 313 14.92 16.26 5.11
C GLY A 313 14.10 15.55 4.02
N GLN A 314 14.44 14.31 3.66
CA GLN A 314 13.70 13.51 2.69
C GLN A 314 12.70 12.57 3.39
N TRP A 315 11.49 12.48 2.83
CA TRP A 315 10.49 11.51 3.26
C TRP A 315 10.76 10.14 2.64
N TYR A 316 10.62 9.10 3.44
CA TYR A 316 10.68 7.69 3.03
C TYR A 316 9.48 6.96 3.61
N HIS A 317 8.86 6.09 2.82
CA HIS A 317 7.94 5.09 3.37
C HIS A 317 8.77 3.87 3.77
N ILE A 318 8.65 3.42 5.01
CA ILE A 318 9.35 2.23 5.49
C ILE A 318 8.35 1.24 6.06
N ALA A 319 8.54 -0.04 5.78
CA ALA A 319 7.72 -1.11 6.33
C ALA A 319 8.57 -2.28 6.84
N GLY A 320 8.27 -2.75 8.04
CA GLY A 320 8.83 -3.96 8.63
C GLY A 320 7.79 -5.07 8.63
N VAL A 321 8.15 -6.24 8.10
CA VAL A 321 7.29 -7.43 8.07
C VAL A 321 7.94 -8.55 8.86
N TYR A 322 7.17 -9.19 9.73
CA TYR A 322 7.52 -10.49 10.30
C TYR A 322 6.52 -11.54 9.83
N ASP A 323 7.03 -12.60 9.21
CA ASP A 323 6.28 -13.79 8.80
C ASP A 323 6.63 -14.95 9.75
N ALA A 324 5.68 -15.33 10.61
CA ALA A 324 5.88 -16.37 11.61
C ALA A 324 6.01 -17.80 11.03
N PRO A 325 5.16 -18.23 10.06
CA PRO A 325 5.35 -19.51 9.36
C PRO A 325 6.75 -19.70 8.79
N THR A 326 7.28 -18.69 8.09
CA THR A 326 8.61 -18.80 7.47
C THR A 326 9.75 -18.29 8.35
N LYS A 327 9.42 -17.67 9.49
CA LYS A 327 10.32 -17.01 10.43
C LYS A 327 11.24 -15.97 9.77
N THR A 328 10.64 -15.11 8.94
CA THR A 328 11.36 -14.13 8.13
C THR A 328 11.06 -12.72 8.63
N LEU A 329 12.10 -11.94 8.92
CA LEU A 329 12.04 -10.49 8.98
C LEU A 329 12.34 -9.92 7.60
N ALA A 330 11.59 -8.89 7.22
CA ALA A 330 11.82 -8.13 6.00
C ALA A 330 11.70 -6.63 6.26
N ILE A 331 12.50 -5.84 5.55
CA ILE A 331 12.42 -4.38 5.52
C ILE A 331 12.16 -3.92 4.09
N PHE A 332 11.22 -3.00 3.96
CA PHE A 332 10.86 -2.34 2.71
C PHE A 332 11.10 -0.84 2.83
N VAL A 333 11.56 -0.25 1.73
CA VAL A 333 11.68 1.21 1.59
C VAL A 333 11.03 1.63 0.29
N ASN A 334 10.14 2.62 0.35
CA ASN A 334 9.38 3.15 -0.79
C ASN A 334 8.71 2.04 -1.61
N GLY A 335 8.09 1.07 -0.92
CA GLY A 335 7.37 -0.06 -1.52
C GLY A 335 8.25 -1.24 -1.94
N ASN A 336 9.58 -1.09 -1.97
CA ASN A 336 10.49 -2.12 -2.45
C ASN A 336 11.07 -2.95 -1.30
N LEU A 337 11.15 -4.28 -1.47
CA LEU A 337 11.86 -5.15 -0.55
C LEU A 337 13.36 -4.91 -0.65
N GLU A 338 14.01 -4.54 0.47
CA GLU A 338 15.43 -4.22 0.47
C GLU A 338 16.31 -5.15 1.31
N GLY A 339 15.72 -5.81 2.30
CA GLY A 339 16.46 -6.71 3.18
C GLY A 339 15.57 -7.78 3.78
N THR A 340 16.14 -8.97 3.97
CA THR A 340 15.49 -10.06 4.70
C THR A 340 16.47 -10.75 5.64
N THR A 341 15.97 -11.34 6.71
CA THR A 341 16.76 -12.18 7.63
C THR A 341 15.87 -13.21 8.30
N LYS A 342 16.39 -14.43 8.48
CA LYS A 342 15.70 -15.49 9.23
C LYS A 342 15.96 -15.35 10.73
N ILE A 343 14.93 -15.59 11.54
CA ILE A 343 15.02 -15.51 13.00
C ILE A 343 14.44 -16.76 13.67
N PRO A 344 14.80 -17.07 14.92
CA PRO A 344 14.03 -17.99 15.74
C PRO A 344 12.64 -17.42 16.06
N ALA A 345 11.74 -18.25 16.61
CA ALA A 345 10.45 -17.76 17.06
C ALA A 345 10.66 -16.70 18.17
N PRO A 346 10.12 -15.48 18.02
CA PRO A 346 10.31 -14.42 18.99
C PRO A 346 9.40 -14.60 20.21
N THR A 347 9.75 -13.94 21.30
CA THR A 347 8.88 -13.81 22.46
C THR A 347 7.85 -12.69 22.22
N ARG A 348 6.64 -12.89 22.73
CA ARG A 348 5.58 -11.89 22.67
C ARG A 348 5.92 -10.71 23.58
N ALA A 349 5.99 -9.51 23.03
CA ALA A 349 5.94 -8.27 23.81
C ALA A 349 4.48 -7.98 24.18
N ASN A 350 4.25 -7.44 25.37
CA ASN A 350 2.90 -7.22 25.93
C ASN A 350 2.70 -5.79 26.47
N GLY A 351 3.63 -4.88 26.19
CA GLY A 351 3.58 -3.50 26.68
C GLY A 351 3.00 -2.52 25.66
N THR A 352 3.25 -1.24 25.93
CA THR A 352 2.80 -0.08 25.15
C THR A 352 3.31 -0.10 23.71
N THR A 353 2.45 0.13 22.72
CA THR A 353 2.85 0.48 21.34
C THR A 353 3.24 1.96 21.28
N VAL A 354 4.35 2.28 20.62
CA VAL A 354 5.01 3.58 20.75
C VAL A 354 5.45 4.09 19.39
N ILE A 355 5.22 5.38 19.15
CA ILE A 355 5.70 6.12 17.98
C ILE A 355 6.75 7.14 18.44
N GLY A 356 7.96 7.08 17.89
CA GLY A 356 9.03 8.07 18.10
C GLY A 356 10.14 7.72 19.10
N ARG A 357 10.07 6.55 19.76
CA ARG A 357 11.12 6.03 20.66
C ARG A 357 11.02 4.51 20.84
N ALA A 358 11.98 3.93 21.55
CA ALA A 358 12.01 2.52 21.92
C ALA A 358 12.37 2.32 23.41
N LYS A 359 12.41 1.05 23.83
CA LYS A 359 12.91 0.62 25.13
C LYS A 359 14.04 -0.39 24.95
N PHE A 360 15.12 -0.22 25.72
CA PHE A 360 16.24 -1.17 25.74
C PHE A 360 16.92 -1.16 27.12
N LEU A 361 17.24 -2.36 27.63
CA LEU A 361 17.79 -2.57 28.97
C LEU A 361 17.03 -1.80 30.08
N GLY A 362 15.70 -1.80 29.98
CA GLY A 362 14.79 -1.15 30.93
C GLY A 362 14.63 0.37 30.75
N ASN A 363 15.40 1.00 29.86
CA ASN A 363 15.39 2.45 29.66
C ASN A 363 14.69 2.85 28.35
N TYR A 364 14.06 4.02 28.33
CA TYR A 364 13.61 4.64 27.08
C TYR A 364 14.80 5.22 26.32
N THR A 365 14.88 4.90 25.04
CA THR A 365 16.01 5.22 24.15
C THR A 365 15.52 5.41 22.71
N ASP A 366 16.45 5.66 21.81
CA ASP A 366 16.28 5.69 20.36
C ASP A 366 15.27 6.75 19.91
N PHE A 367 15.34 7.91 20.58
CA PHE A 367 14.45 9.02 20.35
C PHE A 367 14.65 9.61 18.96
N VAL A 368 13.56 9.67 18.19
CA VAL A 368 13.58 10.18 16.82
C VAL A 368 13.91 11.67 16.81
N ALA A 369 14.80 12.07 15.90
CA ALA A 369 15.05 13.46 15.53
C ALA A 369 14.44 13.71 14.13
N GLY A 370 13.13 13.87 14.06
CA GLY A 370 12.43 13.85 12.78
C GLY A 370 10.91 14.03 12.86
N SER A 371 10.25 13.67 11.77
CA SER A 371 8.79 13.64 11.64
C SER A 371 8.31 12.26 11.15
N ILE A 372 7.14 11.85 11.61
CA ILE A 372 6.49 10.58 11.31
C ILE A 372 5.05 10.85 10.90
N ASP A 373 4.60 10.17 9.87
CA ASP A 373 3.29 10.33 9.26
C ASP A 373 2.72 8.96 8.83
N GLU A 374 1.40 8.86 8.68
CA GLU A 374 0.70 7.71 8.07
C GLU A 374 1.11 6.34 8.68
N VAL A 375 1.13 6.23 10.01
CA VAL A 375 1.54 5.00 10.71
C VAL A 375 0.45 3.94 10.60
N ARG A 376 0.79 2.74 10.15
CA ARG A 376 -0.12 1.59 10.07
C ARG A 376 0.47 0.35 10.71
N MET A 377 -0.40 -0.45 11.32
CA MET A 377 -0.08 -1.77 11.87
C MET A 377 -1.10 -2.80 11.40
N TYR A 378 -0.58 -3.95 11.00
CA TYR A 378 -1.35 -5.08 10.53
C TYR A 378 -1.04 -6.33 11.35
N ASP A 379 -2.06 -7.11 11.72
CA ASP A 379 -1.90 -8.39 12.41
C ASP A 379 -1.62 -9.57 11.47
N ALA A 380 -1.02 -9.26 10.31
CA ALA A 380 -0.60 -10.22 9.30
C ALA A 380 0.68 -9.76 8.59
N ALA A 381 1.39 -10.72 7.99
CA ALA A 381 2.49 -10.43 7.09
C ALA A 381 1.95 -10.01 5.73
N LEU A 382 2.07 -8.73 5.40
CA LEU A 382 1.68 -8.21 4.10
C LEU A 382 2.64 -8.69 3.01
N LEU A 383 2.11 -8.95 1.83
CA LEU A 383 2.91 -9.35 0.69
C LEU A 383 3.59 -8.12 0.07
N PRO A 384 4.75 -8.28 -0.61
CA PRO A 384 5.42 -7.18 -1.29
C PRO A 384 4.51 -6.32 -2.18
N PRO A 385 3.59 -6.89 -2.99
CA PRO A 385 2.69 -6.09 -3.82
C PRO A 385 1.69 -5.25 -3.01
N ASP A 386 1.23 -5.74 -1.86
CA ASP A 386 0.32 -4.99 -0.98
C ASP A 386 1.04 -3.76 -0.39
N ILE A 387 2.29 -3.94 0.05
CA ILE A 387 3.11 -2.85 0.60
C ILE A 387 3.43 -1.82 -0.48
N SER A 388 3.72 -2.27 -1.71
CA SER A 388 3.92 -1.38 -2.85
C SER A 388 2.67 -0.58 -3.19
N ALA A 389 1.49 -1.22 -3.21
CA ALA A 389 0.22 -0.55 -3.45
C ALA A 389 -0.09 0.50 -2.38
N ILE A 390 0.13 0.17 -1.10
CA ILE A 390 -0.04 1.10 0.03
C ILE A 390 0.91 2.31 -0.12
N TYR A 391 2.19 2.06 -0.43
CA TYR A 391 3.16 3.12 -0.71
C TYR A 391 2.72 4.06 -1.85
N SER A 392 2.30 3.49 -2.99
CA SER A 392 1.87 4.25 -4.16
C SER A 392 0.61 5.08 -3.91
N ALA A 393 -0.28 4.61 -3.03
CA ALA A 393 -1.43 5.37 -2.55
C ALA A 393 -1.06 6.53 -1.60
N GLY A 394 0.22 6.66 -1.26
CA GLY A 394 0.73 7.70 -0.38
C GLY A 394 0.87 7.26 1.06
N GLY A 395 0.73 5.98 1.38
CA GLY A 395 0.77 5.46 2.75
C GLY A 395 -0.49 4.74 3.12
#